data_AF-A0A2D8PQC6-F1
#
_entry.id   AF-A0A2D8PQC6-F1
#
_cell.length_a   1.000
_cell.length_b   1.000
_cell.length_c   1.000
_cell.angle_alpha   90.00
_cell.angle_beta   90.00
_cell.angle_gamma   90.00
#
_symmetry.space_group_name_H-M   'P 1'
#
loop_
_entity.id
_entity.type
_entity.pdbx_description
1 polymer ?
#
loop_
_entity_poly.entity_id
_entity_poly.type
_entity_poly.pdbx_seq_one_letter_code
_entity_poly.pdbx_strand_id
1 'polypeptide(L)'
;MNHRAPTPHYLIPSWRCSSGRHRLVFKILRRIVVLAGVLVFSATAAIAQTQTVAPPEAMVKSLNDSLLYMMKNAEALRFSGRRDFLAPRLNTVFNLPVMARIVLGRRWRNLNQNQQQRLVDGFSRLTIATYASRFDGWSGESFEIRAVKPMRDKTVLVKTAILRPKADTVEINYLMHQFKSGWRVIDVYLKQSYSELATKRSEYSSVLRRRGFEALMRKIEQKVAQYATAG
;
A
#
# COMPACT_ATOMS: atom_id res chain seq x y z
N MET A 1 -66.45 29.04 26.47
CA MET A 1 -67.51 28.37 27.27
C MET A 1 -67.21 26.88 27.25
N ASN A 2 -66.60 26.34 28.30
CA ASN A 2 -67.27 25.67 29.43
C ASN A 2 -68.20 24.54 28.95
N HIS A 3 -67.90 23.27 29.26
CA HIS A 3 -68.73 22.40 30.11
C HIS A 3 -68.14 20.99 30.26
N ARG A 4 -68.36 20.44 31.46
CA ARG A 4 -67.79 19.23 32.08
C ARG A 4 -68.44 17.92 31.61
N ALA A 5 -67.66 16.84 31.71
CA ALA A 5 -67.89 15.45 32.23
C ALA A 5 -69.30 14.80 32.23
N PRO A 6 -69.39 13.45 32.27
CA PRO A 6 -69.41 12.73 33.56
C PRO A 6 -68.71 11.34 33.63
N THR A 7 -68.53 10.88 34.88
CA THR A 7 -68.09 9.57 35.45
C THR A 7 -69.22 8.49 35.36
N PRO A 8 -69.18 7.22 35.87
CA PRO A 8 -68.37 6.66 37.00
C PRO A 8 -68.06 5.12 37.13
N HIS A 9 -67.32 4.81 38.21
CA HIS A 9 -67.32 3.64 39.16
C HIS A 9 -67.29 2.16 38.75
N TYR A 10 -66.31 1.40 39.29
CA TYR A 10 -66.42 0.11 40.07
C TYR A 10 -65.09 -0.10 40.86
N LEU A 11 -65.02 -0.01 42.21
CA LEU A 11 -65.24 -0.99 43.31
C LEU A 11 -64.24 -2.19 43.43
N ILE A 12 -63.21 -2.03 44.31
CA ILE A 12 -62.83 -2.81 45.54
C ILE A 12 -62.86 -4.37 45.43
N PRO A 13 -61.84 -5.17 45.90
CA PRO A 13 -61.42 -5.20 47.31
C PRO A 13 -59.94 -5.42 47.69
N SER A 14 -59.72 -4.98 48.93
CA SER A 14 -58.58 -5.09 49.82
C SER A 14 -58.28 -6.51 50.31
N TRP A 15 -57.00 -6.84 50.41
CA TRP A 15 -56.50 -7.83 51.36
C TRP A 15 -55.54 -7.18 52.35
N ARG A 16 -55.85 -7.35 53.63
CA ARG A 16 -55.10 -6.93 54.81
C ARG A 16 -54.69 -8.22 55.54
N CYS A 17 -53.41 -8.37 55.85
CA CYS A 17 -52.90 -9.20 56.96
C CYS A 17 -51.47 -8.69 57.25
N SER A 18 -51.21 -7.93 58.33
CA SER A 18 -50.97 -8.39 59.72
C SER A 18 -49.83 -9.43 59.74
N SER A 19 -48.70 -9.30 60.43
CA SER A 19 -48.22 -8.63 61.66
C SER A 19 -46.68 -8.78 61.60
N GLY A 20 -45.78 -8.02 62.24
CA GLY A 20 -45.77 -7.39 63.55
C GLY A 20 -44.68 -8.04 64.41
N ARG A 21 -43.71 -7.23 64.86
CA ARG A 21 -42.63 -7.50 65.85
C ARG A 21 -41.37 -8.17 65.23
N HIS A 22 -40.14 -7.70 65.44
CA HIS A 22 -39.55 -7.22 66.69
C HIS A 22 -38.62 -6.00 66.48
N ARG A 23 -38.82 -5.01 67.36
CA ARG A 23 -37.91 -3.89 67.63
C ARG A 23 -36.69 -4.38 68.44
N LEU A 24 -35.73 -3.47 68.62
CA LEU A 24 -34.45 -3.55 69.34
C LEU A 24 -33.32 -4.01 68.40
N VAL A 25 -32.45 -3.14 67.91
CA VAL A 25 -31.49 -2.38 68.72
C VAL A 25 -31.30 -0.95 68.21
N PHE A 26 -31.30 -0.03 69.16
CA PHE A 26 -31.07 1.39 69.02
C PHE A 26 -29.69 1.74 68.43
N LYS A 27 -29.71 2.63 67.43
CA LYS A 27 -28.83 3.82 67.27
C LYS A 27 -27.49 3.81 68.02
N ILE A 28 -26.39 3.41 67.37
CA ILE A 28 -25.06 3.98 67.61
C ILE A 28 -24.28 3.99 66.28
N LEU A 29 -23.63 5.13 65.99
CA LEU A 29 -22.65 5.39 64.91
C LEU A 29 -23.18 5.86 63.53
N ARG A 30 -23.48 7.16 63.50
CA ARG A 30 -23.03 8.14 62.47
C ARG A 30 -21.75 7.70 61.74
N ARG A 31 -21.69 8.01 60.42
CA ARG A 31 -20.59 7.80 59.43
C ARG A 31 -20.70 6.41 58.79
N ILE A 32 -21.19 6.25 57.57
CA ILE A 32 -20.60 6.70 56.30
C ILE A 32 -21.75 6.87 55.29
N VAL A 33 -22.13 8.11 55.04
CA VAL A 33 -22.78 8.53 53.80
C VAL A 33 -21.62 8.82 52.84
N VAL A 34 -21.77 8.47 51.55
CA VAL A 34 -20.81 8.62 50.44
C VAL A 34 -19.81 7.46 50.26
N LEU A 35 -20.25 6.37 49.61
CA LEU A 35 -19.38 5.43 48.87
C LEU A 35 -20.23 4.47 48.01
N ALA A 36 -20.99 5.02 47.06
CA ALA A 36 -21.73 4.23 46.06
C ALA A 36 -21.72 4.91 44.68
N GLY A 37 -20.59 5.51 44.33
CA GLY A 37 -20.37 6.11 43.03
C GLY A 37 -18.88 6.02 42.70
N VAL A 38 -18.58 5.70 41.44
CA VAL A 38 -17.24 5.54 40.86
C VAL A 38 -16.63 4.15 41.08
N LEU A 39 -16.82 3.28 40.08
CA LEU A 39 -15.73 2.59 39.34
C LEU A 39 -16.32 1.47 38.45
N VAL A 40 -17.18 1.83 37.49
CA VAL A 40 -17.35 1.01 36.28
C VAL A 40 -16.21 1.43 35.35
N PHE A 41 -15.02 0.92 35.63
CA PHE A 41 -13.87 1.08 34.74
C PHE A 41 -14.07 0.10 33.59
N SER A 42 -14.77 0.54 32.54
CA SER A 42 -14.89 -0.20 31.29
C SER A 42 -13.50 -0.44 30.73
N ALA A 43 -12.98 -1.65 30.92
CA ALA A 43 -11.78 -2.13 30.27
C ALA A 43 -12.09 -2.35 28.78
N THR A 44 -12.08 -1.27 28.00
CA THR A 44 -11.90 -1.36 26.56
C THR A 44 -10.49 -1.88 26.32
N ALA A 45 -10.36 -3.20 26.20
CA ALA A 45 -9.17 -3.81 25.65
C ALA A 45 -8.97 -3.22 24.24
N ALA A 46 -8.03 -2.28 24.12
CA ALA A 46 -7.56 -1.81 22.83
C ALA A 46 -6.93 -3.02 22.14
N ILE A 47 -7.69 -3.67 21.26
CA ILE A 47 -7.15 -4.64 20.33
C ILE A 47 -6.20 -3.85 19.44
N ALA A 48 -4.90 -3.91 19.77
CA ALA A 48 -3.85 -3.40 18.91
C ALA A 48 -3.96 -4.16 17.59
N GLN A 49 -4.59 -3.55 16.59
CA GLN A 49 -4.57 -4.04 15.22
C GLN A 49 -3.11 -4.03 14.79
N THR A 50 -2.47 -5.20 14.91
CA THR A 50 -1.13 -5.40 14.37
C THR A 50 -1.30 -5.33 12.86
N GLN A 51 -1.01 -4.17 12.27
CA GLN A 51 -1.02 -3.99 10.82
C GLN A 51 -0.09 -5.05 10.23
N THR A 52 -0.68 -6.11 9.70
CA THR A 52 0.05 -7.22 9.11
C THR A 52 0.60 -6.70 7.79
N VAL A 53 1.89 -6.35 7.78
CA VAL A 53 2.58 -5.94 6.57
C VAL A 53 2.46 -7.07 5.55
N ALA A 54 1.91 -6.77 4.37
CA ALA A 54 1.76 -7.75 3.30
C ALA A 54 3.13 -8.39 2.97
N PRO A 55 3.20 -9.71 2.81
CA PRO A 55 4.45 -10.38 2.46
C PRO A 55 4.92 -9.97 1.04
N PRO A 56 6.22 -10.09 0.73
CA PRO A 56 6.79 -9.57 -0.50
C PRO A 56 6.17 -10.20 -1.76
N GLU A 57 5.86 -11.50 -1.73
CA GLU A 57 5.16 -12.19 -2.80
C GLU A 57 3.73 -11.69 -3.02
N ALA A 58 3.02 -11.23 -1.99
CA ALA A 58 1.68 -10.68 -2.14
C ALA A 58 1.72 -9.31 -2.87
N MET A 59 2.74 -8.50 -2.60
CA MET A 59 2.96 -7.24 -3.33
C MET A 59 3.24 -7.48 -4.81
N VAL A 60 4.09 -8.45 -5.13
CA VAL A 60 4.41 -8.83 -6.52
C VAL A 60 3.19 -9.47 -7.20
N LYS A 61 2.42 -10.29 -6.48
CA LYS A 61 1.18 -10.86 -7.03
C LYS A 61 0.18 -9.78 -7.40
N SER A 62 -0.03 -8.79 -6.53
CA SER A 62 -0.93 -7.65 -6.81
C SER A 62 -0.50 -6.84 -8.04
N LEU A 63 0.82 -6.65 -8.21
CA LEU A 63 1.37 -6.07 -9.43
C LEU A 63 1.06 -6.92 -10.67
N ASN A 64 1.34 -8.22 -10.61
CA ASN A 64 1.11 -9.15 -11.72
C ASN A 64 -0.37 -9.21 -12.12
N ASP A 65 -1.28 -9.27 -11.15
CA ASP A 65 -2.73 -9.26 -11.39
C ASP A 65 -3.14 -7.94 -12.08
N SER A 66 -2.57 -6.81 -11.65
CA SER A 66 -2.82 -5.51 -12.28
C SER A 66 -2.28 -5.42 -13.71
N LEU A 67 -1.08 -5.97 -13.97
CA LEU A 67 -0.50 -6.03 -15.31
C LEU A 67 -1.36 -6.89 -16.22
N LEU A 68 -1.78 -8.07 -15.76
CA LEU A 68 -2.63 -8.97 -16.53
C LEU A 68 -3.99 -8.33 -16.86
N TYR A 69 -4.63 -7.67 -15.89
CA TYR A 69 -5.86 -6.91 -16.14
C TYR A 69 -5.63 -5.84 -17.21
N MET A 70 -4.57 -5.06 -17.07
CA MET A 70 -4.26 -3.98 -18.01
C MET A 70 -4.00 -4.51 -19.43
N MET A 71 -3.21 -5.59 -19.57
CA MET A 71 -2.93 -6.24 -20.85
C MET A 71 -4.21 -6.70 -21.55
N LYS A 72 -5.16 -7.29 -20.81
CA LYS A 72 -6.45 -7.73 -21.34
C LYS A 72 -7.37 -6.58 -21.77
N ASN A 73 -7.14 -5.38 -21.25
CA ASN A 73 -7.93 -4.17 -21.55
C ASN A 73 -7.11 -3.14 -22.33
N ALA A 74 -5.98 -3.54 -22.91
CA ALA A 74 -4.97 -2.59 -23.37
C ALA A 74 -5.45 -1.72 -24.54
N GLU A 75 -6.22 -2.28 -25.47
CA GLU A 75 -6.79 -1.55 -26.61
C GLU A 75 -7.73 -0.43 -26.13
N ALA A 76 -8.68 -0.75 -25.25
CA ALA A 76 -9.63 0.21 -24.71
C ALA A 76 -8.95 1.29 -23.87
N LEU A 77 -7.95 0.91 -23.05
CA LEU A 77 -7.23 1.85 -22.20
C LEU A 77 -6.33 2.80 -23.00
N ARG A 78 -5.82 2.36 -24.17
CA ARG A 78 -4.74 3.02 -24.92
C ARG A 78 -3.51 3.29 -24.03
N PHE A 79 -2.46 3.89 -24.55
CA PHE A 79 -1.28 4.20 -23.73
C PHE A 79 -1.61 5.06 -22.50
N SER A 80 -2.41 6.12 -22.64
CA SER A 80 -2.71 7.05 -21.55
C SER A 80 -3.47 6.37 -20.40
N GLY A 81 -4.50 5.58 -20.71
CA GLY A 81 -5.26 4.85 -19.70
C GLY A 81 -4.42 3.78 -19.02
N ARG A 82 -3.55 3.07 -19.76
CA ARG A 82 -2.60 2.11 -19.18
C ARG A 82 -1.61 2.78 -18.24
N ARG A 83 -1.04 3.93 -18.65
CA ARG A 83 -0.14 4.75 -17.82
C ARG A 83 -0.84 5.20 -16.52
N ASP A 84 -2.03 5.76 -16.64
CA ASP A 84 -2.76 6.32 -15.49
C ASP A 84 -3.26 5.22 -14.55
N PHE A 85 -3.64 4.06 -15.09
CA PHE A 85 -3.94 2.87 -14.32
C PHE A 85 -2.71 2.36 -13.54
N LEU A 86 -1.54 2.25 -14.18
CA LEU A 86 -0.36 1.71 -13.52
C LEU A 86 0.31 2.67 -12.54
N ALA A 87 0.21 3.98 -12.73
CA ALA A 87 0.90 4.95 -11.90
C ALA A 87 0.74 4.73 -10.37
N PRO A 88 -0.47 4.67 -9.80
CA PRO A 88 -0.63 4.43 -8.35
C PRO A 88 -0.18 3.03 -7.92
N ARG A 89 -0.31 2.03 -8.78
CA ARG A 89 0.04 0.63 -8.48
C ARG A 89 1.55 0.43 -8.42
N LEU A 90 2.27 0.96 -9.40
CA LEU A 90 3.73 0.97 -9.41
C LEU A 90 4.29 1.82 -8.27
N ASN A 91 3.70 2.98 -7.98
CA ASN A 91 4.09 3.78 -6.82
C ASN A 91 3.89 3.05 -5.48
N THR A 92 2.95 2.11 -5.41
CA THR A 92 2.68 1.31 -4.20
C THR A 92 3.67 0.15 -4.06
N VAL A 93 4.02 -0.52 -5.16
CA VAL A 93 4.86 -1.72 -5.16
C VAL A 93 6.36 -1.37 -5.19
N PHE A 94 6.72 -0.32 -5.92
CA PHE A 94 8.10 0.13 -6.05
C PHE A 94 8.39 1.26 -5.06
N ASN A 95 9.66 1.38 -4.67
CA ASN A 95 10.18 2.58 -4.03
C ASN A 95 10.97 3.40 -5.05
N LEU A 96 10.25 4.04 -5.98
CA LEU A 96 10.84 4.80 -7.08
C LEU A 96 11.81 5.91 -6.62
N PRO A 97 11.56 6.65 -5.50
CA PRO A 97 12.54 7.59 -4.97
C PRO A 97 13.86 6.93 -4.56
N VAL A 98 13.79 5.78 -3.87
CA VAL A 98 15.00 5.02 -3.50
C VAL A 98 15.71 4.50 -4.74
N MET A 99 14.97 3.98 -5.73
CA MET A 99 15.55 3.50 -6.98
C MET A 99 16.25 4.62 -7.77
N ALA A 100 15.65 5.80 -7.87
CA ALA A 100 16.27 6.97 -8.49
C ALA A 100 17.55 7.42 -7.76
N ARG A 101 17.60 7.29 -6.43
CA ARG A 101 18.82 7.51 -5.67
C ARG A 101 19.89 6.43 -5.95
N ILE A 102 19.48 5.16 -5.99
CA ILE A 102 20.38 4.03 -6.28
C ILE A 102 20.97 4.15 -7.69
N VAL A 103 20.20 4.60 -8.68
CA VAL A 103 20.67 4.69 -10.07
C VAL A 103 21.82 5.69 -10.23
N LEU A 104 21.86 6.78 -9.44
CA LEU A 104 23.01 7.69 -9.43
C LEU A 104 24.10 7.33 -8.41
N GLY A 105 23.79 6.49 -7.44
CA GLY A 105 24.73 6.06 -6.40
C GLY A 105 25.37 7.26 -5.70
N ARG A 106 26.71 7.31 -5.66
CA ARG A 106 27.46 8.39 -4.98
C ARG A 106 27.17 9.78 -5.56
N ARG A 107 26.89 9.91 -6.85
CA ARG A 107 26.64 11.21 -7.51
C ARG A 107 25.36 11.88 -7.05
N TRP A 108 24.42 11.13 -6.49
CA TRP A 108 23.19 11.69 -5.91
C TRP A 108 23.48 12.81 -4.91
N ARG A 109 24.54 12.66 -4.10
CA ARG A 109 24.93 13.64 -3.07
C ARG A 109 25.39 14.99 -3.65
N ASN A 110 25.71 15.04 -4.94
CA ASN A 110 26.14 16.26 -5.62
C ASN A 110 24.96 17.02 -6.24
N LEU A 111 23.75 16.44 -6.23
CA LEU A 111 22.56 17.10 -6.74
C LEU A 111 21.95 17.98 -5.65
N ASN A 112 21.52 19.19 -6.02
CA ASN A 112 20.68 20.01 -5.15
C ASN A 112 19.25 19.43 -5.05
N GLN A 113 18.45 19.94 -4.11
CA GLN A 113 17.11 19.41 -3.84
C GLN A 113 16.18 19.45 -5.06
N ASN A 114 16.25 20.52 -5.87
CA ASN A 114 15.44 20.63 -7.09
C ASN A 114 15.83 19.56 -8.12
N GLN A 115 17.14 19.33 -8.32
CA GLN A 115 17.65 18.29 -9.22
C GLN A 115 17.28 16.88 -8.73
N GLN A 116 17.35 16.63 -7.41
CA GLN A 116 16.93 15.37 -6.82
C GLN A 116 15.44 15.10 -7.10
N GLN A 117 14.57 16.09 -6.88
CA GLN A 117 13.13 15.97 -7.14
C GLN A 117 12.85 15.73 -8.63
N ARG A 118 13.45 16.54 -9.51
CA ARG A 118 13.29 16.39 -10.97
C ARG A 118 13.70 14.99 -11.44
N LEU A 119 14.77 14.44 -10.89
CA LEU A 119 15.21 13.10 -11.23
C LEU A 119 14.24 12.02 -10.74
N VAL A 120 13.74 12.13 -9.50
CA VAL A 120 12.75 11.19 -8.96
C VAL A 120 11.49 11.21 -9.82
N ASP A 121 11.00 12.38 -10.19
CA ASP A 121 9.80 12.53 -11.00
C ASP A 121 10.00 11.97 -12.42
N GLY A 122 11.12 12.32 -13.06
CA GLY A 122 11.45 11.81 -14.40
C GLY A 122 11.67 10.30 -14.41
N PHE A 123 12.38 9.76 -13.41
CA PHE A 123 12.58 8.31 -13.26
C PHE A 123 11.26 7.58 -13.02
N SER A 124 10.36 8.17 -12.22
CA SER A 124 9.05 7.59 -11.95
C SER A 124 8.19 7.55 -13.22
N ARG A 125 8.11 8.67 -13.94
CA ARG A 125 7.44 8.74 -15.25
C ARG A 125 7.99 7.73 -16.24
N LEU A 126 9.33 7.63 -16.33
CA LEU A 126 9.99 6.68 -17.22
C LEU A 126 9.64 5.23 -16.86
N THR A 127 9.63 4.88 -15.58
CA THR A 127 9.29 3.52 -15.13
C THR A 127 7.84 3.19 -15.50
N ILE A 128 6.89 4.09 -15.19
CA ILE A 128 5.47 3.89 -15.49
C ILE A 128 5.24 3.79 -17.00
N ALA A 129 5.83 4.68 -17.79
CA ALA A 129 5.74 4.64 -19.25
C ALA A 129 6.35 3.37 -19.85
N THR A 130 7.47 2.89 -19.30
CA THR A 130 8.10 1.64 -19.72
C THR A 130 7.15 0.45 -19.52
N TYR A 131 6.50 0.34 -18.36
CA TYR A 131 5.55 -0.74 -18.11
C TYR A 131 4.28 -0.61 -18.95
N ALA A 132 3.71 0.59 -19.08
CA ALA A 132 2.53 0.83 -19.91
C ALA A 132 2.75 0.52 -21.40
N SER A 133 3.98 0.72 -21.90
CA SER A 133 4.38 0.38 -23.27
C SER A 133 4.74 -1.09 -23.44
N ARG A 134 5.36 -1.75 -22.45
CA ARG A 134 5.81 -3.15 -22.59
C ARG A 134 4.73 -4.20 -22.35
N PHE A 135 3.65 -3.82 -21.68
CA PHE A 135 2.52 -4.70 -21.35
C PHE A 135 1.25 -4.19 -22.06
N ASP A 136 1.35 -3.98 -23.37
CA ASP A 136 0.36 -3.30 -24.21
C ASP A 136 -0.64 -4.23 -24.92
N GLY A 137 -0.62 -5.52 -24.62
CA GLY A 137 -1.57 -6.48 -25.16
C GLY A 137 -1.50 -7.81 -24.42
N TRP A 138 -2.50 -8.66 -24.65
CA TRP A 138 -2.58 -10.01 -24.09
C TRP A 138 -2.81 -11.04 -25.19
N SER A 139 -1.96 -12.05 -25.26
CA SER A 139 -2.00 -13.17 -26.19
C SER A 139 -1.99 -14.52 -25.47
N GLY A 140 -2.42 -14.56 -24.21
CA GLY A 140 -2.46 -15.77 -23.37
C GLY A 140 -1.36 -15.83 -22.32
N GLU A 141 -0.65 -14.74 -22.05
CA GLU A 141 0.39 -14.69 -21.02
C GLU A 141 -0.20 -14.88 -19.62
N SER A 142 0.60 -15.48 -18.73
CA SER A 142 0.34 -15.57 -17.30
C SER A 142 1.61 -15.28 -16.51
N PHE A 143 1.46 -14.95 -15.22
CA PHE A 143 2.56 -14.68 -14.31
C PHE A 143 2.65 -15.76 -13.24
N GLU A 144 3.87 -16.18 -12.92
CA GLU A 144 4.15 -17.20 -11.92
C GLU A 144 5.21 -16.68 -10.93
N ILE A 145 4.92 -16.74 -9.63
CA ILE A 145 5.92 -16.51 -8.58
C ILE A 145 6.54 -17.87 -8.24
N ARG A 146 7.83 -18.02 -8.52
CA ARG A 146 8.54 -19.31 -8.43
C ARG A 146 9.23 -19.53 -7.09
N ALA A 147 9.70 -18.45 -6.45
CA ALA A 147 10.37 -18.53 -5.16
C ALA A 147 10.46 -17.15 -4.50
N VAL A 148 10.59 -17.14 -3.18
CA VAL A 148 11.05 -15.97 -2.42
C VAL A 148 12.36 -16.36 -1.75
N LYS A 149 13.46 -15.72 -2.13
CA LYS A 149 14.79 -16.04 -1.59
C LYS A 149 15.27 -14.91 -0.69
N PRO A 150 15.54 -15.17 0.60
CA PRO A 150 16.22 -14.20 1.46
C PRO A 150 17.57 -13.80 0.87
N MET A 151 17.88 -12.52 0.97
CA MET A 151 19.14 -11.92 0.56
C MET A 151 19.74 -11.16 1.76
N ARG A 152 20.81 -10.38 1.57
CA ARG A 152 21.43 -9.59 2.64
C ARG A 152 20.61 -8.32 2.94
N ASP A 153 20.93 -7.64 4.03
CA ASP A 153 20.44 -6.27 4.31
C ASP A 153 18.91 -6.11 4.27
N LYS A 154 18.17 -7.05 4.87
CA LYS A 154 16.69 -7.06 4.88
C LYS A 154 16.07 -7.01 3.47
N THR A 155 16.74 -7.63 2.51
CA THR A 155 16.24 -7.79 1.15
C THR A 155 15.81 -9.22 0.88
N VAL A 156 14.88 -9.38 -0.06
CA VAL A 156 14.48 -10.65 -0.64
C VAL A 156 14.47 -10.54 -2.16
N LEU A 157 14.77 -11.63 -2.84
CA LEU A 157 14.57 -11.77 -4.27
C LEU A 157 13.30 -12.58 -4.51
N VAL A 158 12.23 -11.93 -4.95
CA VAL A 158 11.02 -12.60 -5.42
C VAL A 158 11.25 -13.00 -6.87
N LYS A 159 11.36 -14.31 -7.12
CA LYS A 159 11.56 -14.86 -8.45
C LYS A 159 10.22 -14.98 -9.18
N THR A 160 10.11 -14.39 -10.36
CA THR A 160 8.88 -14.38 -11.15
C THR A 160 9.17 -14.70 -12.61
N ALA A 161 8.23 -15.37 -13.26
CA ALA A 161 8.27 -15.69 -14.67
C ALA A 161 6.98 -15.24 -15.36
N ILE A 162 7.11 -14.82 -16.62
CA ILE A 162 6.01 -14.63 -17.56
C ILE A 162 5.98 -15.85 -18.47
N LEU A 163 4.92 -16.64 -18.37
CA LEU A 163 4.67 -17.76 -19.26
C LEU A 163 3.98 -17.24 -20.53
N ARG A 164 4.49 -17.59 -21.70
CA ARG A 164 3.98 -17.13 -22.99
C ARG A 164 3.68 -18.35 -23.88
N PRO A 165 2.45 -18.54 -24.38
CA PRO A 165 2.09 -19.78 -25.08
C PRO A 165 2.91 -20.10 -26.34
N LYS A 166 3.43 -19.08 -27.03
CA LYS A 166 4.13 -19.21 -28.32
C LYS A 166 5.55 -18.63 -28.30
N ALA A 167 6.13 -18.42 -27.13
CA ALA A 167 7.44 -17.82 -26.98
C ALA A 167 8.12 -18.28 -25.69
N ASP A 168 9.43 -18.05 -25.58
CA ASP A 168 10.18 -18.43 -24.39
C ASP A 168 9.63 -17.77 -23.13
N THR A 169 9.73 -18.48 -22.01
CA THR A 169 9.46 -17.91 -20.68
C THR A 169 10.40 -16.74 -20.41
N VAL A 170 9.85 -15.63 -19.91
CA VAL A 170 10.65 -14.46 -19.53
C VAL A 170 10.74 -14.39 -18.02
N GLU A 171 11.96 -14.49 -17.48
CA GLU A 171 12.19 -14.28 -16.06
C GLU A 171 12.37 -12.79 -15.72
N ILE A 172 11.58 -12.31 -14.76
CA ILE A 172 11.61 -10.95 -14.23
C ILE A 172 11.58 -11.05 -12.70
N ASN A 173 12.73 -10.94 -12.05
CA ASN A 173 12.83 -11.09 -10.60
C ASN A 173 12.85 -9.71 -9.92
N TYR A 174 12.25 -9.60 -8.75
CA TYR A 174 12.15 -8.36 -8.00
C TYR A 174 13.01 -8.41 -6.75
N LEU A 175 14.01 -7.53 -6.66
CA LEU A 175 14.73 -7.30 -5.41
C LEU A 175 13.90 -6.35 -4.56
N MET A 176 13.43 -6.83 -3.42
CA MET A 176 12.60 -6.06 -2.50
C MET A 176 13.34 -5.80 -1.19
N HIS A 177 13.12 -4.64 -0.59
CA HIS A 177 13.65 -4.28 0.72
C HIS A 177 12.51 -4.02 1.70
N GLN A 178 12.70 -4.43 2.96
CA GLN A 178 11.71 -4.21 4.02
C GLN A 178 11.88 -2.80 4.62
N PHE A 179 10.90 -1.93 4.39
CA PHE A 179 10.79 -0.63 5.06
C PHE A 179 9.81 -0.70 6.22
N LYS A 180 9.75 0.35 7.04
CA LYS A 180 8.71 0.48 8.09
C LYS A 180 7.29 0.43 7.50
N SER A 181 7.11 0.92 6.28
CA SER A 181 5.85 0.89 5.53
C SER A 181 5.60 -0.43 4.79
N GLY A 182 6.50 -1.40 4.90
CA GLY A 182 6.40 -2.71 4.26
C GLY A 182 7.41 -2.97 3.16
N TRP A 183 7.21 -4.09 2.44
CA TRP A 183 8.08 -4.53 1.36
C TRP A 183 7.89 -3.67 0.12
N ARG A 184 9.00 -3.20 -0.47
CA ARG A 184 8.99 -2.42 -1.71
C ARG A 184 10.10 -2.87 -2.64
N VAL A 185 9.81 -2.91 -3.93
CA VAL A 185 10.81 -3.19 -4.98
C VAL A 185 11.82 -2.06 -5.02
N ILE A 186 13.11 -2.43 -5.01
CA ILE A 186 14.25 -1.52 -5.13
C ILE A 186 15.17 -1.86 -6.30
N ASP A 187 14.96 -2.98 -7.00
CA ASP A 187 15.60 -3.30 -8.29
C ASP A 187 14.82 -4.40 -9.03
N VAL A 188 15.00 -4.48 -10.35
CA VAL A 188 14.43 -5.50 -11.23
C VAL A 188 15.57 -6.25 -11.91
N TYR A 189 15.51 -7.57 -11.90
CA TYR A 189 16.49 -8.46 -12.52
C TYR A 189 15.86 -9.16 -13.72
N LEU A 190 16.41 -8.92 -14.90
CA LEU A 190 16.00 -9.59 -16.15
C LEU A 190 16.93 -10.76 -16.43
N LYS A 191 16.42 -11.81 -17.10
CA LYS A 191 17.20 -13.01 -17.48
C LYS A 191 18.07 -13.52 -16.32
N GLN A 192 17.44 -13.72 -15.16
CA GLN A 192 18.02 -14.18 -13.89
C GLN A 192 18.97 -13.23 -13.15
N SER A 193 19.89 -12.54 -13.84
CA SER A 193 21.01 -11.87 -13.18
C SER A 193 21.23 -10.40 -13.57
N TYR A 194 20.59 -9.89 -14.62
CA TYR A 194 20.85 -8.55 -15.12
C TYR A 194 20.01 -7.52 -14.38
N SER A 195 20.65 -6.82 -13.44
CA SER A 195 20.06 -5.68 -12.72
C SER A 195 19.77 -4.52 -13.67
N GLU A 196 18.51 -4.10 -13.71
CA GLU A 196 18.06 -2.94 -14.46
C GLU A 196 18.69 -1.65 -13.90
N LEU A 197 18.77 -1.51 -12.57
CA LEU A 197 19.40 -0.33 -11.96
C LEU A 197 20.91 -0.27 -12.20
N ALA A 198 21.62 -1.39 -12.21
CA ALA A 198 23.05 -1.41 -12.53
C ALA A 198 23.31 -0.96 -13.98
N THR A 199 22.45 -1.42 -14.91
CA THR A 199 22.50 -1.04 -16.32
C THR A 199 22.25 0.47 -16.48
N LYS A 200 21.14 0.98 -15.92
CA LYS A 200 20.82 2.41 -15.95
C LYS A 200 21.87 3.25 -15.24
N ARG A 201 22.45 2.78 -14.13
CA ARG A 201 23.52 3.49 -13.41
C ARG A 201 24.73 3.74 -14.30
N SER A 202 25.13 2.74 -15.08
CA SER A 202 26.26 2.85 -16.01
C SER A 202 25.97 3.88 -17.11
N GLU A 203 24.79 3.81 -17.70
CA GLU A 203 24.32 4.77 -18.71
C GLU A 203 24.22 6.19 -18.15
N TYR A 204 23.52 6.37 -17.04
CA TYR A 204 23.25 7.69 -16.46
C TYR A 204 24.52 8.32 -15.90
N SER A 205 25.41 7.54 -15.29
CA SER A 205 26.72 8.04 -14.86
C SER A 205 27.55 8.55 -16.05
N SER A 206 27.50 7.86 -17.19
CA SER A 206 28.20 8.30 -18.41
C SER A 206 27.62 9.62 -18.93
N VAL A 207 26.30 9.75 -19.01
CA VAL A 207 25.63 10.97 -19.47
C VAL A 207 25.88 12.13 -18.51
N LEU A 208 25.69 11.92 -17.20
CA LEU A 208 25.89 12.95 -16.19
C LEU A 208 27.33 13.47 -16.20
N ARG A 209 28.32 12.58 -16.31
CA ARG A 209 29.75 12.97 -16.36
C ARG A 209 30.10 13.72 -17.65
N ARG A 210 29.57 13.30 -18.80
CA ARG A 210 29.97 13.86 -20.11
C ARG A 210 29.17 15.10 -20.51
N ARG A 211 27.92 15.21 -20.07
CA ARG A 211 26.94 16.18 -20.61
C ARG A 211 26.11 16.89 -19.53
N GLY A 212 26.34 16.57 -18.25
CA GLY A 212 25.67 17.22 -17.13
C GLY A 212 24.23 16.77 -16.89
N PHE A 213 23.62 17.33 -15.84
CA PHE A 213 22.31 16.92 -15.34
C PHE A 213 21.17 17.19 -16.34
N GLU A 214 21.18 18.35 -17.00
CA GLU A 214 20.12 18.69 -17.97
C GLU A 214 20.10 17.74 -19.17
N ALA A 215 21.26 17.24 -19.61
CA ALA A 215 21.32 16.25 -20.67
C ALA A 215 20.76 14.89 -20.22
N LEU A 216 20.99 14.51 -18.96
CA LEU A 216 20.37 13.31 -18.37
C LEU A 216 18.84 13.46 -18.33
N MET A 217 18.33 14.60 -17.85
CA MET A 217 16.88 14.84 -17.81
C MET A 217 16.26 14.82 -19.20
N ARG A 218 16.86 15.49 -20.19
CA ARG A 218 16.37 15.43 -21.59
C ARG A 218 16.31 14.00 -22.11
N LYS A 219 17.32 13.19 -21.83
CA LYS A 219 17.34 11.78 -22.25
C LYS A 219 16.22 10.97 -21.59
N ILE A 220 15.93 11.21 -20.31
CA ILE A 220 14.81 10.59 -19.59
C ILE A 220 13.47 11.00 -20.23
N GLU A 221 13.24 12.29 -20.44
CA GLU A 221 11.98 12.78 -21.04
C GLU A 221 11.79 12.29 -22.49
N GLN A 222 12.86 12.25 -23.28
CA GLN A 222 12.83 11.67 -24.63
C GLN A 222 12.40 10.21 -24.60
N LYS A 223 12.89 9.42 -23.63
CA LYS A 223 12.48 8.03 -23.48
C LYS A 223 11.02 7.89 -23.04
N VAL A 224 10.54 8.76 -22.15
CA VAL A 224 9.12 8.81 -21.77
C VAL A 224 8.25 9.08 -23.01
N ALA A 225 8.60 10.08 -23.81
CA ALA A 225 7.87 10.42 -25.03
C ALA A 225 7.88 9.28 -26.06
N GLN A 226 9.03 8.62 -26.24
CA GLN A 226 9.15 7.45 -27.13
C GLN A 226 8.19 6.32 -26.75
N TYR A 227 8.05 6.02 -25.45
CA TYR A 227 7.11 4.99 -25.01
C TYR A 227 5.65 5.40 -25.20
N ALA A 228 5.33 6.69 -25.11
CA ALA A 228 3.99 7.19 -25.35
C ALA A 228 3.54 7.11 -26.82
N THR A 229 4.49 7.04 -27.76
CA THR A 229 4.20 6.92 -29.19
C THR A 229 4.28 5.49 -29.71
N ALA A 230 4.90 4.58 -28.96
CA ALA A 230 5.18 3.21 -29.40
C ALA A 230 4.09 2.20 -29.01
N GLY A 231 3.16 2.55 -28.13
CA GLY A 231 2.04 1.69 -27.69
C GLY A 231 0.71 2.42 -27.67
#